data_AF-A0A819S5I9-F1
#
_entry.id   AF-A0A819S5I9-F1
#
_cell.length_a   1.000
_cell.length_b   1.000
_cell.length_c   1.000
_cell.angle_alpha   90.00
_cell.angle_beta   90.00
_cell.angle_gamma   90.00
#
_symmetry.space_group_name_H-M   'P 1'
#
loop_
_entity.id
_entity.type
_entity.pdbx_description
1 polymer ?
#
loop_
_entity_poly.entity_id
_entity_poly.type
_entity_poly.pdbx_seq_one_letter_code
_entity_poly.pdbx_strand_id
1 'polypeptide(L)'
;MVAAKLNIPHYVLDYERELNKQQTRNMANQFGLAIAEKPDSQDICFVPKAGPIFRYDRPQAGRQRQFHQINFEYIGGDGPLVDAETINLALDILKGLEVNLDITLEVNSLGCSETRTIYETKLVEYFNDYKFELSEDSQKRLMKNPMRILDSKDESDKKIIKNSPLITQYYSNEAAKYFDHLTKYLDLLNVPYIINPRLVRGLDYYCHTAFEFTASNLGAQSTILAGGRYDNLITEVLDNAMDEAVAGFANIITIQMHANHTITISDNGRGIPVDHHPKFPNKSALEVILTQLHSGGKFSNTAYQVAGGLHGVGVSVVNALSDHLEVKVYKEGKLYKQSYSKGYKLNDLTSEEVAKKLKGTSINFHPDPEIFGEKNHFIPQKIYELAKSKAYLYRGVTIEWECEIITKDDVPS
;
A
#
# COMPACT_ATOMS: atom_id res chain seq x y z
N MET A 1 0.14 7.68 5.06
CA MET A 1 0.36 8.35 3.74
C MET A 1 -0.98 8.38 3.00
N VAL A 2 -1.24 9.34 2.10
CA VAL A 2 -2.51 9.42 1.36
C VAL A 2 -2.24 9.61 -0.13
N ALA A 3 -2.82 8.75 -0.97
CA ALA A 3 -2.68 8.80 -2.43
C ALA A 3 -3.96 9.36 -3.06
N ALA A 4 -3.84 10.15 -4.11
CA ALA A 4 -4.93 10.55 -5.00
C ALA A 4 -4.52 10.33 -6.47
N LYS A 5 -5.39 9.74 -7.29
CA LYS A 5 -5.11 9.35 -8.69
C LYS A 5 -6.13 9.95 -9.65
N LEU A 6 -5.72 10.84 -10.56
CA LEU A 6 -6.56 11.39 -11.64
C LEU A 6 -6.22 10.74 -12.99
N ASN A 7 -7.20 10.17 -13.70
CA ASN A 7 -7.01 9.61 -15.05
C ASN A 7 -7.23 10.67 -16.13
N ILE A 8 -6.28 10.82 -17.06
CA ILE A 8 -6.36 11.81 -18.15
C ILE A 8 -6.31 11.10 -19.52
N PRO A 9 -7.30 11.32 -20.41
CA PRO A 9 -7.26 10.84 -21.79
C PRO A 9 -6.10 11.47 -22.59
N HIS A 10 -5.62 10.74 -23.61
CA HIS A 10 -4.37 10.94 -24.35
C HIS A 10 -4.13 12.30 -25.06
N TYR A 11 -4.98 13.31 -24.88
CA TYR A 11 -4.96 14.57 -25.65
C TYR A 11 -4.57 15.83 -24.88
N VAL A 12 -4.14 15.73 -23.62
CA VAL A 12 -3.65 16.89 -22.88
C VAL A 12 -2.43 16.45 -22.07
N LEU A 13 -1.36 17.24 -22.17
CA LEU A 13 -0.10 17.24 -21.39
C LEU A 13 1.15 16.73 -22.15
N ASP A 14 1.75 17.61 -22.95
CA ASP A 14 3.17 17.60 -23.34
C ASP A 14 4.03 18.26 -22.23
N TYR A 15 4.15 17.63 -21.05
CA TYR A 15 5.04 18.13 -20.00
C TYR A 15 5.95 17.04 -19.43
N GLU A 16 7.04 16.75 -20.14
CA GLU A 16 8.21 16.02 -19.63
C GLU A 16 9.15 16.95 -18.82
N ARG A 17 8.68 17.56 -17.73
CA ARG A 17 9.61 18.26 -16.81
C ARG A 17 9.28 17.99 -15.35
N GLU A 18 10.20 17.32 -14.67
CA GLU A 18 10.29 17.39 -13.20
C GLU A 18 10.53 18.86 -12.80
N LEU A 19 9.65 19.40 -11.97
CA LEU A 19 9.76 20.76 -11.45
C LEU A 19 10.40 20.70 -10.06
N ASN A 20 11.43 21.51 -9.85
CA ASN A 20 12.01 21.67 -8.51
C ASN A 20 11.07 22.45 -7.58
N LYS A 21 11.35 22.44 -6.27
CA LYS A 21 10.54 23.09 -5.23
C LYS A 21 10.19 24.56 -5.54
N GLN A 22 11.10 25.31 -6.15
CA GLN A 22 10.87 26.71 -6.52
C GLN A 22 9.94 26.83 -7.72
N GLN A 23 10.11 25.98 -8.73
CA GLN A 23 9.25 25.95 -9.90
C GLN A 23 7.81 25.52 -9.54
N THR A 24 7.66 24.52 -8.68
CA THR A 24 6.35 24.09 -8.17
C THR A 24 5.64 25.20 -7.38
N ARG A 25 6.38 25.94 -6.55
CA ARG A 25 5.85 27.12 -5.84
C ARG A 25 5.42 28.23 -6.80
N ASN A 26 6.25 28.56 -7.79
CA ASN A 26 5.91 29.58 -8.77
C ASN A 26 4.67 29.20 -9.57
N MET A 27 4.53 27.91 -9.92
CA MET A 27 3.36 27.39 -10.60
C MET A 27 2.11 27.47 -9.72
N ALA A 28 2.19 27.04 -8.45
CA ALA A 28 1.08 27.15 -7.50
C ALA A 28 0.60 28.61 -7.32
N ASN A 29 1.52 29.57 -7.25
CA ASN A 29 1.20 31.00 -7.21
C ASN A 29 0.50 31.48 -8.49
N GLN A 30 0.94 31.00 -9.66
CA GLN A 30 0.33 31.35 -10.94
C GLN A 30 -1.13 30.88 -11.05
N PHE A 31 -1.48 29.78 -10.38
CA PHE A 31 -2.84 29.26 -10.30
C PHE A 31 -3.62 29.77 -9.06
N GLY A 32 -3.08 30.71 -8.30
CA GLY A 32 -3.74 31.29 -7.13
C GLY A 32 -3.90 30.33 -5.95
N LEU A 33 -3.13 29.24 -5.91
CA LEU A 33 -3.14 28.27 -4.81
C LEU A 33 -2.40 28.85 -3.61
N ALA A 34 -2.93 28.63 -2.41
CA ALA A 34 -2.29 29.08 -1.17
C ALA A 34 -0.97 28.34 -0.93
N ILE A 35 0.13 29.08 -0.75
CA ILE A 35 1.45 28.53 -0.44
C ILE A 35 1.81 28.89 1.00
N ALA A 36 2.12 27.89 1.82
CA ALA A 36 2.61 28.15 3.17
C ALA A 36 3.97 28.87 3.13
N GLU A 37 3.99 30.12 3.61
CA GLU A 37 5.20 30.91 3.87
C GLU A 37 5.73 30.61 5.28
N LYS A 38 6.28 29.41 5.50
CA LYS A 38 7.03 29.12 6.72
C LYS A 38 8.44 28.65 6.37
N PRO A 39 9.50 29.34 6.86
CA PRO A 39 10.89 28.90 6.74
C PRO A 39 11.11 27.51 7.35
N ASP A 40 10.33 27.19 8.39
CA ASP A 40 10.37 25.95 9.16
C ASP A 40 9.12 25.08 8.99
N SER A 41 8.48 25.12 7.83
CA SER A 41 7.39 24.18 7.52
C SER A 41 7.94 22.75 7.58
N GLN A 42 7.71 22.06 8.70
CA GLN A 42 8.10 20.67 8.91
C GLN A 42 7.61 19.80 7.74
N ASP A 43 8.55 19.09 7.12
CA ASP A 43 8.48 17.67 6.76
C ASP A 43 7.14 17.15 6.21
N ILE A 44 6.55 17.89 5.25
CA ILE A 44 5.43 17.43 4.43
C ILE A 44 5.96 17.27 3.01
N CYS A 45 6.09 16.02 2.55
CA CYS A 45 6.42 15.76 1.16
C CYS A 45 5.14 15.54 0.37
N PHE A 46 4.77 16.57 -0.39
CA PHE A 46 3.78 16.45 -1.44
C PHE A 46 4.51 16.04 -2.71
N VAL A 47 4.28 14.81 -3.18
CA VAL A 47 4.97 14.27 -4.37
C VAL A 47 3.97 14.20 -5.54
N PRO A 48 3.86 15.25 -6.37
CA PRO A 48 3.10 15.18 -7.61
C PRO A 48 3.89 14.37 -8.64
N LYS A 49 3.29 13.32 -9.20
CA LYS A 49 3.88 12.54 -10.29
C LYS A 49 2.87 12.34 -11.42
N ALA A 50 3.20 12.79 -12.62
CA ALA A 50 2.43 12.54 -13.82
C ALA A 50 3.19 11.61 -14.77
N GLY A 51 2.51 10.67 -15.41
CA GLY A 51 3.15 9.81 -16.41
C GLY A 51 2.29 8.65 -16.89
N PRO A 52 2.81 7.86 -17.86
CA PRO A 52 2.12 6.69 -18.39
C PRO A 52 2.10 5.55 -17.37
N ILE A 53 0.92 4.94 -17.21
CA ILE A 53 0.68 3.75 -16.40
C ILE A 53 0.20 2.62 -17.30
N PHE A 54 0.68 1.41 -17.04
CA PHE A 54 0.38 0.22 -17.82
C PHE A 54 -0.40 -0.80 -17.00
N ARG A 55 -1.49 -1.33 -17.56
CA ARG A 55 -2.25 -2.43 -16.97
C ARG A 55 -2.64 -3.45 -18.02
N TYR A 56 -2.52 -4.73 -17.68
CA TYR A 56 -2.91 -5.82 -18.56
C TYR A 56 -4.36 -6.25 -18.30
N ASP A 57 -5.29 -5.34 -18.57
CA ASP A 57 -6.74 -5.59 -18.46
C ASP A 57 -7.35 -5.93 -19.83
N ARG A 58 -8.53 -6.56 -19.80
CA ARG A 58 -9.39 -6.67 -20.99
C ARG A 58 -9.80 -5.25 -21.43
N PRO A 59 -9.53 -4.85 -22.68
CA PRO A 59 -9.91 -3.51 -23.15
C PRO A 59 -11.42 -3.33 -23.09
N GLN A 60 -11.86 -2.21 -22.51
CA GLN A 60 -13.24 -1.76 -22.47
C GLN A 60 -13.25 -0.23 -22.51
N ALA A 61 -14.37 0.41 -22.83
CA ALA A 61 -14.47 1.88 -22.87
C ALA A 61 -13.91 2.48 -21.56
N GLY A 62 -12.99 3.44 -21.65
CA GLY A 62 -12.29 4.06 -20.51
C GLY A 62 -11.21 3.21 -19.81
N ARG A 63 -11.07 1.90 -20.10
CA ARG A 63 -9.92 1.09 -19.67
C ARG A 63 -8.95 0.82 -20.80
N GLN A 64 -7.93 1.67 -20.86
CA GLN A 64 -6.79 1.47 -21.74
C GLN A 64 -5.71 0.62 -21.05
N ARG A 65 -4.91 -0.08 -21.86
CA ARG A 65 -3.72 -0.82 -21.40
C ARG A 65 -2.56 0.10 -21.06
N GLN A 66 -2.53 1.29 -21.66
CA GLN A 66 -1.66 2.41 -21.34
C GLN A 66 -2.55 3.65 -21.19
N PHE A 67 -2.41 4.37 -20.10
CA PHE A 67 -3.14 5.61 -19.82
C PHE A 67 -2.25 6.56 -19.02
N HIS A 68 -2.60 7.85 -18.94
CA HIS A 68 -1.85 8.82 -18.14
C HIS A 68 -2.55 9.07 -16.82
N GLN A 69 -1.77 9.17 -15.76
CA GLN A 69 -2.28 9.39 -14.42
C GLN A 69 -1.46 10.47 -13.73
N ILE A 70 -2.14 11.35 -13.00
CA ILE A 70 -1.51 12.23 -12.02
C ILE A 70 -1.71 11.60 -10.64
N ASN A 71 -0.61 11.41 -9.92
CA ASN A 71 -0.57 10.96 -8.54
C ASN A 71 -0.20 12.14 -7.65
N PHE A 72 -0.86 12.21 -6.51
CA PHE A 72 -0.47 13.07 -5.42
C PHE A 72 -0.36 12.23 -4.17
N GLU A 73 0.80 12.29 -3.53
CA GLU A 73 1.08 11.55 -2.31
C GLU A 73 1.35 12.55 -1.18
N TYR A 74 0.62 12.42 -0.07
CA TYR A 74 0.94 13.08 1.18
C TYR A 74 1.66 12.08 2.09
N ILE A 75 2.95 12.33 2.33
CA ILE A 75 3.84 11.42 3.06
C ILE A 75 4.33 12.09 4.35
N GLY A 76 4.38 11.33 5.44
CA GLY A 76 4.82 11.81 6.78
C GLY A 76 3.74 12.46 7.64
N GLY A 77 2.56 12.74 7.08
CA GLY A 77 1.41 13.24 7.85
C GLY A 77 0.61 12.13 8.55
N ASP A 78 0.43 12.27 9.86
CA ASP A 78 -0.44 11.39 10.65
C ASP A 78 -1.83 12.00 10.88
N GLY A 79 -2.82 11.13 11.03
CA GLY A 79 -4.17 11.52 11.45
C GLY A 79 -5.11 12.04 10.36
N PRO A 80 -6.42 12.14 10.69
CA PRO A 80 -7.50 12.35 9.74
C PRO A 80 -7.53 13.75 9.10
N LEU A 81 -6.80 14.72 9.65
CA LEU A 81 -6.69 16.06 9.07
C LEU A 81 -5.98 16.01 7.71
N VAL A 82 -4.87 15.26 7.63
CA VAL A 82 -4.08 15.10 6.40
C VAL A 82 -4.90 14.46 5.30
N ASP A 83 -5.78 13.53 5.67
CA ASP A 83 -6.71 12.86 4.75
C ASP A 83 -7.73 13.87 4.20
N ALA A 84 -8.29 14.71 5.07
CA ALA A 84 -9.22 15.77 4.68
C ALA A 84 -8.55 16.83 3.78
N GLU A 85 -7.32 17.25 4.09
CA GLU A 85 -6.54 18.17 3.26
C GLU A 85 -6.26 17.57 1.88
N THR A 86 -5.92 16.28 1.81
CA THR A 86 -5.67 15.59 0.54
C THR A 86 -6.94 15.49 -0.30
N ILE A 87 -8.09 15.20 0.32
CA ILE A 87 -9.40 15.18 -0.35
C ILE A 87 -9.78 16.59 -0.83
N ASN A 88 -9.56 17.62 -0.01
CA ASN A 88 -9.85 18.99 -0.40
C ASN A 88 -8.98 19.46 -1.58
N LEU A 89 -7.69 19.15 -1.56
CA LEU A 89 -6.80 19.43 -2.67
C LEU A 89 -7.24 18.71 -3.96
N ALA A 90 -7.67 17.46 -3.85
CA ALA A 90 -8.22 16.73 -4.98
C ALA A 90 -9.48 17.42 -5.54
N LEU A 91 -10.38 17.91 -4.67
CA LEU A 91 -11.55 18.68 -5.09
C LEU A 91 -11.15 20.01 -5.75
N ASP A 92 -10.18 20.73 -5.20
CA ASP A 92 -9.71 22.00 -5.75
C ASP A 92 -9.07 21.82 -7.13
N ILE A 93 -8.29 20.75 -7.32
CA ILE A 93 -7.75 20.38 -8.63
C ILE A 93 -8.88 20.10 -9.62
N LEU A 94 -9.89 19.32 -9.22
CA LEU A 94 -11.03 19.01 -10.08
C LEU A 94 -11.83 20.26 -10.46
N LYS A 95 -12.04 21.19 -9.52
CA LYS A 95 -12.68 22.49 -9.78
C LYS A 95 -11.84 23.37 -10.70
N GLY A 96 -10.51 23.42 -10.49
CA GLY A 96 -9.58 24.23 -11.27
C GLY A 96 -9.40 23.77 -12.71
N LEU A 97 -9.70 22.50 -13.01
CA LEU A 97 -9.72 21.97 -14.39
C LEU A 97 -10.93 22.47 -15.20
N GLU A 98 -11.85 23.23 -14.61
CA GLU A 98 -13.06 23.80 -15.24
C GLU A 98 -13.92 22.77 -15.98
N VAL A 99 -13.79 21.49 -15.60
CA VAL A 99 -14.60 20.41 -16.13
C VAL A 99 -16.00 20.54 -15.53
N ASN A 100 -16.97 20.92 -16.37
CA ASN A 100 -18.39 21.04 -16.00
C ASN A 100 -19.00 19.63 -15.81
N LEU A 101 -18.52 18.94 -14.78
CA LEU A 101 -18.96 17.62 -14.37
C LEU A 101 -19.71 17.76 -13.05
N ASP A 102 -20.81 17.04 -12.95
CA ASP A 102 -21.50 16.83 -11.68
C ASP A 102 -20.69 15.79 -10.88
N ILE A 103 -19.82 16.30 -10.02
CA ILE A 103 -18.84 15.53 -9.26
C ILE A 103 -19.40 15.22 -7.87
N THR A 104 -19.38 13.95 -7.50
CA THR A 104 -19.74 13.46 -6.17
C THR A 104 -18.53 12.83 -5.50
N LEU A 105 -18.18 13.29 -4.30
CA LEU A 105 -17.21 12.64 -3.43
C LEU A 105 -17.90 11.56 -2.60
N GLU A 106 -17.41 10.33 -2.69
CA GLU A 106 -17.76 9.24 -1.80
C GLU A 106 -16.60 8.95 -0.85
N VAL A 107 -16.88 8.78 0.44
CA VAL A 107 -15.89 8.45 1.48
C VAL A 107 -16.30 7.22 2.27
N ASN A 108 -15.30 6.50 2.78
CA ASN A 108 -15.45 5.39 3.71
C ASN A 108 -14.22 5.26 4.60
N SER A 109 -14.30 4.41 5.63
CA SER A 109 -13.13 3.93 6.35
C SER A 109 -13.01 2.41 6.24
N LEU A 110 -11.82 1.95 5.86
CA LEU A 110 -11.40 0.55 5.88
C LEU A 110 -10.93 0.12 7.27
N GLY A 111 -10.92 1.03 8.25
CA GLY A 111 -10.49 0.78 9.62
C GLY A 111 -8.99 0.53 9.78
N CYS A 112 -8.59 0.30 11.03
CA CYS A 112 -7.25 -0.20 11.36
C CYS A 112 -7.20 -1.73 11.21
N SER A 113 -6.03 -2.34 11.44
CA SER A 113 -5.82 -3.77 11.29
C SER A 113 -6.81 -4.62 12.10
N GLU A 114 -7.15 -4.20 13.33
CA GLU A 114 -8.13 -4.89 14.19
C GLU A 114 -9.51 -4.95 13.55
N THR A 115 -10.05 -3.79 13.12
CA THR A 115 -11.32 -3.68 12.39
C THR A 115 -11.33 -4.61 11.19
N ARG A 116 -10.24 -4.62 10.40
CA ARG A 116 -10.14 -5.42 9.19
C ARG A 116 -10.16 -6.91 9.48
N THR A 117 -9.39 -7.38 10.47
CA THR A 117 -9.37 -8.80 10.85
C THR A 117 -10.77 -9.30 11.26
N ILE A 118 -11.49 -8.52 12.07
CA ILE A 118 -12.86 -8.86 12.47
C ILE A 118 -13.79 -8.87 11.26
N TYR A 119 -13.73 -7.83 10.44
CA TYR A 119 -14.62 -7.67 9.29
C TYR A 119 -14.38 -8.73 8.21
N GLU A 120 -13.13 -9.05 7.90
CA GLU A 120 -12.77 -10.12 6.96
C GLU A 120 -13.32 -11.47 7.42
N THR A 121 -13.23 -11.77 8.72
CA THR A 121 -13.84 -12.98 9.30
C THR A 121 -15.35 -13.00 9.06
N LYS A 122 -16.05 -11.88 9.28
CA LYS A 122 -17.49 -11.77 9.05
C LYS A 122 -17.90 -11.83 7.59
N LEU A 123 -17.10 -11.30 6.69
CA LEU A 123 -17.31 -11.47 5.26
C LEU A 123 -17.14 -12.92 4.83
N VAL A 124 -16.12 -13.62 5.35
CA VAL A 124 -15.90 -15.05 5.05
C VAL A 124 -17.06 -15.90 5.55
N GLU A 125 -17.51 -15.68 6.80
CA GLU A 125 -18.70 -16.33 7.35
C GLU A 125 -19.91 -16.12 6.42
N TYR A 126 -20.22 -14.87 6.06
CA TYR A 126 -21.36 -14.53 5.22
C TYR A 126 -21.27 -15.10 3.79
N PHE A 127 -20.12 -14.96 3.12
CA PHE A 127 -19.97 -15.38 1.73
C PHE A 127 -19.86 -16.91 1.56
N ASN A 128 -19.49 -17.65 2.61
CA ASN A 128 -19.51 -19.10 2.55
C ASN A 128 -20.93 -19.67 2.36
N ASP A 129 -21.95 -19.01 2.88
CA ASP A 129 -23.36 -19.40 2.69
C ASP A 129 -23.79 -19.30 1.22
N TYR A 130 -23.14 -18.42 0.45
CA TYR A 130 -23.42 -18.18 -0.97
C TYR A 130 -22.31 -18.68 -1.91
N LYS A 131 -21.40 -19.53 -1.41
CA LYS A 131 -20.16 -19.88 -2.13
C LYS A 131 -20.38 -20.38 -3.56
N PHE A 132 -21.42 -21.17 -3.80
CA PHE A 132 -21.74 -21.72 -5.11
C PHE A 132 -22.51 -20.77 -6.03
N GLU A 133 -23.06 -19.68 -5.47
CA GLU A 133 -23.77 -18.63 -6.21
C GLU A 133 -22.84 -17.48 -6.61
N LEU A 134 -21.68 -17.36 -5.95
CA LEU A 134 -20.64 -16.41 -6.31
C LEU A 134 -20.01 -16.75 -7.66
N SER A 135 -19.61 -15.72 -8.40
CA SER A 135 -18.80 -15.87 -9.61
C SER A 135 -17.49 -16.61 -9.33
N GLU A 136 -16.90 -17.26 -10.33
CA GLU A 136 -15.63 -17.99 -10.17
C GLU A 136 -14.50 -17.10 -9.61
N ASP A 137 -14.49 -15.81 -9.96
CA ASP A 137 -13.50 -14.86 -9.47
C ASP A 137 -13.73 -14.54 -7.97
N SER A 138 -14.99 -14.34 -7.58
CA SER A 138 -15.37 -14.12 -6.18
C SER A 138 -15.15 -15.35 -5.29
N GLN A 139 -15.33 -16.56 -5.82
CA GLN A 139 -14.96 -17.80 -5.12
C GLN A 139 -13.45 -17.87 -4.81
N LYS A 140 -12.60 -17.41 -5.75
CA LYS A 140 -11.15 -17.33 -5.52
C LYS A 140 -10.80 -16.24 -4.51
N ARG A 141 -11.46 -15.08 -4.60
CA ARG A 141 -11.28 -13.96 -3.66
C ARG A 141 -11.70 -14.34 -2.24
N LEU A 142 -12.74 -15.15 -2.07
CA LEU A 142 -13.20 -15.59 -0.75
C LEU A 142 -12.10 -16.26 0.08
N MET A 143 -11.23 -17.02 -0.57
CA MET A 143 -10.12 -17.72 0.08
C MET A 143 -8.90 -16.83 0.35
N LYS A 144 -8.80 -15.69 -0.32
CA LYS A 144 -7.56 -14.90 -0.37
C LYS A 144 -7.72 -13.48 0.16
N ASN A 145 -8.71 -12.76 -0.33
CA ASN A 145 -9.07 -11.43 0.11
C ASN A 145 -10.58 -11.22 -0.07
N PRO A 146 -11.39 -11.54 0.96
CA PRO A 146 -12.85 -11.50 0.89
C PRO A 146 -13.40 -10.08 0.69
N MET A 147 -12.69 -9.04 1.14
CA MET A 147 -13.11 -7.65 0.90
C MET A 147 -13.15 -7.29 -0.59
N ARG A 148 -12.34 -7.94 -1.44
CA ARG A 148 -12.37 -7.73 -2.89
C ARG A 148 -13.66 -8.19 -3.54
N ILE A 149 -14.46 -9.02 -2.88
CA ILE A 149 -15.77 -9.43 -3.40
C ILE A 149 -16.70 -8.20 -3.47
N LEU A 150 -16.57 -7.25 -2.55
CA LEU A 150 -17.43 -6.05 -2.46
C LEU A 150 -17.34 -5.13 -3.70
N ASP A 151 -16.26 -5.21 -4.49
CA ASP A 151 -16.10 -4.47 -5.76
C ASP A 151 -16.42 -5.33 -7.01
N SER A 152 -17.01 -6.51 -6.83
CA SER A 152 -17.39 -7.36 -7.97
C SER A 152 -18.36 -6.63 -8.90
N LYS A 153 -18.13 -6.79 -10.21
CA LYS A 153 -19.01 -6.25 -11.26
C LYS A 153 -20.00 -7.28 -11.79
N ASP A 154 -19.93 -8.52 -11.31
CA ASP A 154 -20.86 -9.59 -11.67
C ASP A 154 -22.24 -9.36 -11.04
N GLU A 155 -23.31 -9.61 -11.80
CA GLU A 155 -24.69 -9.36 -11.35
C GLU A 155 -25.17 -10.32 -10.27
N SER A 156 -24.65 -11.56 -10.23
CA SER A 156 -24.94 -12.51 -9.16
C SER A 156 -24.28 -12.04 -7.86
N ASP A 157 -23.00 -11.68 -7.92
CA ASP A 157 -22.24 -11.17 -6.79
C ASP A 157 -22.89 -9.88 -6.23
N LYS A 158 -23.29 -8.93 -7.08
CA LYS A 158 -23.94 -7.68 -6.65
C LYS A 158 -25.20 -7.91 -5.81
N LYS A 159 -26.00 -8.93 -6.15
CA LYS A 159 -27.21 -9.28 -5.39
C LYS A 159 -26.86 -9.78 -3.99
N ILE A 160 -25.81 -10.59 -3.88
CA ILE A 160 -25.30 -11.14 -2.61
C ILE A 160 -24.65 -10.03 -1.78
N ILE A 161 -23.82 -9.19 -2.39
CA ILE A 161 -23.10 -8.08 -1.74
C ILE A 161 -24.07 -7.08 -1.11
N LYS A 162 -25.24 -6.84 -1.72
CA LYS A 162 -26.23 -5.88 -1.21
C LYS A 162 -26.59 -6.12 0.26
N ASN A 163 -26.65 -7.38 0.68
CA ASN A 163 -27.01 -7.79 2.04
C ASN A 163 -25.79 -8.18 2.90
N SER A 164 -24.56 -8.02 2.37
CA SER A 164 -23.34 -8.30 3.13
C SER A 164 -23.19 -7.35 4.33
N PRO A 165 -22.56 -7.83 5.42
CA PRO A 165 -22.25 -7.01 6.59
C PRO A 165 -21.49 -5.74 6.20
N LEU A 166 -21.66 -4.68 6.99
CA LEU A 166 -21.00 -3.39 6.76
C LEU A 166 -19.80 -3.23 7.68
N ILE A 167 -18.67 -2.75 7.15
CA ILE A 167 -17.46 -2.55 7.94
C ILE A 167 -17.66 -1.60 9.12
N THR A 168 -18.58 -0.64 8.97
CA THR A 168 -18.96 0.34 10.01
C THR A 168 -19.51 -0.31 11.28
N GLN A 169 -19.99 -1.56 11.21
CA GLN A 169 -20.49 -2.32 12.37
C GLN A 169 -19.36 -2.92 13.22
N TYR A 170 -18.12 -2.91 12.72
CA TYR A 170 -16.98 -3.61 13.30
C TYR A 170 -15.79 -2.68 13.58
N TYR A 171 -16.01 -1.36 13.56
CA TYR A 171 -14.96 -0.40 13.89
C TYR A 171 -14.47 -0.59 15.33
N SER A 172 -13.16 -0.68 15.50
CA SER A 172 -12.53 -0.40 16.78
C SER A 172 -12.80 1.05 17.21
N ASN A 173 -12.61 1.33 18.51
CA ASN A 173 -12.76 2.69 19.04
C ASN A 173 -11.84 3.70 18.34
N GLU A 174 -10.64 3.25 17.96
CA GLU A 174 -9.68 4.05 17.20
C GLU A 174 -10.22 4.36 15.79
N ALA A 175 -10.64 3.34 15.04
CA ALA A 175 -11.13 3.50 13.67
C ALA A 175 -12.39 4.38 13.61
N ALA A 176 -13.30 4.23 14.58
CA ALA A 176 -14.51 5.05 14.69
C ALA A 176 -14.18 6.53 14.95
N LYS A 177 -13.28 6.81 15.91
CA LYS A 177 -12.83 8.19 16.19
C LYS A 177 -12.10 8.80 15.01
N TYR A 178 -11.27 8.01 14.32
CA TYR A 178 -10.54 8.46 13.15
C TYR A 178 -11.50 8.93 12.05
N PHE A 179 -12.50 8.12 11.73
CA PHE A 179 -13.46 8.45 10.68
C PHE A 179 -14.38 9.61 11.07
N ASP A 180 -14.81 9.70 12.34
CA ASP A 180 -15.57 10.84 12.86
C ASP A 180 -14.80 12.16 12.72
N HIS A 181 -13.50 12.16 13.04
CA HIS A 181 -12.65 13.33 12.84
C HIS A 181 -12.48 13.70 11.37
N LEU A 182 -12.29 12.70 10.48
CA LEU A 182 -12.24 12.95 9.03
C LEU A 182 -13.49 13.69 8.56
N THR A 183 -14.68 13.17 8.90
CA THR A 183 -15.94 13.78 8.49
C THR A 183 -16.11 15.20 9.02
N LYS A 184 -15.72 15.44 10.29
CA LYS A 184 -15.73 16.79 10.87
C LYS A 184 -14.80 17.76 10.14
N TYR A 185 -13.62 17.30 9.71
CA TYR A 185 -12.71 18.15 8.95
C TYR A 185 -13.25 18.45 7.55
N LEU A 186 -13.86 17.48 6.88
CA LEU A 186 -14.52 17.71 5.59
C LEU A 186 -15.67 18.72 5.71
N ASP A 187 -16.48 18.63 6.77
CA ASP A 187 -17.52 19.60 7.09
C ASP A 187 -16.95 21.01 7.29
N LEU A 188 -15.88 21.14 8.09
CA LEU A 188 -15.20 22.42 8.33
C LEU A 188 -14.59 23.03 7.06
N LEU A 189 -14.12 22.19 6.13
CA LEU A 189 -13.59 22.60 4.83
C LEU A 189 -14.69 22.86 3.79
N ASN A 190 -15.98 22.65 4.14
CA ASN A 190 -17.12 22.74 3.23
C ASN A 190 -16.97 21.82 1.99
N VAL A 191 -16.41 20.64 2.20
CA VAL A 191 -16.28 19.61 1.16
C VAL A 191 -17.52 18.72 1.19
N PRO A 192 -18.41 18.77 0.19
CA PRO A 192 -19.58 17.91 0.15
C PRO A 192 -19.18 16.45 -0.11
N TYR A 193 -19.72 15.51 0.66
CA TYR A 193 -19.43 14.08 0.53
C TYR A 193 -20.64 13.20 0.81
N ILE A 194 -20.58 11.95 0.34
CA ILE A 194 -21.51 10.86 0.68
C ILE A 194 -20.72 9.75 1.36
N ILE A 195 -21.25 9.19 2.46
CA ILE A 195 -20.65 8.01 3.09
C ILE A 195 -21.11 6.77 2.31
N ASN A 196 -20.16 6.06 1.69
CA ASN A 196 -20.41 4.78 1.05
C ASN A 196 -19.69 3.66 1.82
N PRO A 197 -20.37 2.94 2.74
CA PRO A 197 -19.73 1.93 3.58
C PRO A 197 -19.27 0.68 2.80
N ARG A 198 -19.60 0.58 1.51
CA ARG A 198 -19.17 -0.49 0.59
C ARG A 198 -18.00 -0.09 -0.28
N LEU A 199 -17.54 1.16 -0.17
CA LEU A 199 -16.40 1.67 -0.89
C LEU A 199 -15.13 0.94 -0.42
N VAL A 200 -14.60 0.07 -1.27
CA VAL A 200 -13.30 -0.57 -1.10
C VAL A 200 -12.35 -0.10 -2.20
N ARG A 201 -11.05 -0.33 -2.02
CA ARG A 201 -10.05 0.07 -3.02
C ARG A 201 -9.45 -1.16 -3.70
N GLY A 202 -8.96 -0.93 -4.91
CA GLY A 202 -8.36 -1.96 -5.76
C GLY A 202 -6.95 -2.40 -5.33
N LEU A 203 -6.45 -1.99 -4.16
CA LEU A 203 -5.14 -2.35 -3.60
C LEU A 203 -5.31 -2.59 -2.10
N ASP A 204 -4.64 -3.60 -1.53
CA ASP A 204 -5.02 -4.11 -0.20
C ASP A 204 -4.38 -3.33 0.96
N TYR A 205 -3.46 -2.42 0.64
CA TYR A 205 -2.65 -1.65 1.60
C TYR A 205 -3.39 -0.48 2.24
N TYR A 206 -4.61 -0.19 1.78
CA TYR A 206 -5.36 0.93 2.31
C TYR A 206 -5.87 0.62 3.72
N CYS A 207 -5.69 1.56 4.64
CA CYS A 207 -6.23 1.57 5.99
C CYS A 207 -6.96 2.90 6.22
N HIS A 208 -7.82 2.95 7.23
CA HIS A 208 -8.60 4.15 7.54
C HIS A 208 -9.28 4.71 6.28
N THR A 209 -9.08 5.98 5.94
CA THR A 209 -9.80 6.67 4.86
C THR A 209 -9.65 6.00 3.49
N ALA A 210 -10.77 5.78 2.81
CA ALA A 210 -10.84 5.51 1.38
C ALA A 210 -11.82 6.49 0.75
N PHE A 211 -11.49 7.04 -0.41
CA PHE A 211 -12.36 8.02 -1.08
C PHE A 211 -12.32 7.91 -2.60
N GLU A 212 -13.36 8.44 -3.23
CA GLU A 212 -13.51 8.47 -4.68
C GLU A 212 -14.37 9.65 -5.13
N PHE A 213 -13.90 10.36 -6.14
CA PHE A 213 -14.71 11.31 -6.89
C PHE A 213 -15.27 10.62 -8.12
N THR A 214 -16.59 10.66 -8.25
CA THR A 214 -17.33 10.13 -9.40
C THR A 214 -18.00 11.25 -10.17
N ALA A 215 -18.19 11.07 -11.47
CA ALA A 215 -18.97 11.96 -12.32
C ALA A 215 -20.19 11.21 -12.90
N SER A 216 -21.37 11.79 -12.75
CA SER A 216 -22.65 11.16 -13.10
C SER A 216 -22.85 10.94 -14.61
N ASN A 217 -22.13 11.68 -15.45
CA ASN A 217 -22.26 11.68 -16.91
C ASN A 217 -21.25 10.78 -17.66
N LEU A 218 -20.41 10.00 -16.97
CA LEU A 218 -19.38 9.14 -17.59
C LEU A 218 -19.78 7.65 -17.72
N GLY A 219 -21.00 7.27 -17.36
CA GLY A 219 -21.51 5.90 -17.49
C GLY A 219 -20.83 4.91 -16.54
N ALA A 220 -20.55 3.68 -17.01
CA ALA A 220 -19.99 2.59 -16.18
C ALA A 220 -18.58 2.86 -15.59
N GLN A 221 -17.95 3.98 -15.96
CA GLN A 221 -16.68 4.45 -15.43
C GLN A 221 -16.81 5.88 -14.93
N SER A 222 -17.59 6.01 -13.87
CA SER A 222 -17.85 7.30 -13.22
C SER A 222 -16.66 7.79 -12.40
N THR A 223 -15.79 6.90 -11.90
CA THR A 223 -14.58 7.29 -11.15
C THR A 223 -13.63 8.14 -11.98
N ILE A 224 -13.43 9.38 -11.56
CA ILE A 224 -12.44 10.30 -12.15
C ILE A 224 -11.19 10.43 -11.28
N LEU A 225 -11.37 10.38 -9.96
CA LEU A 225 -10.28 10.44 -9.00
C LEU A 225 -10.52 9.47 -7.85
N ALA A 226 -9.49 8.76 -7.40
CA ALA A 226 -9.60 7.87 -6.26
C ALA A 226 -8.39 7.93 -5.36
N GLY A 227 -8.59 7.62 -4.07
CA GLY A 227 -7.53 7.70 -3.09
C GLY A 227 -7.85 7.04 -1.75
N GLY A 228 -6.91 7.18 -0.82
CA GLY A 228 -7.06 6.70 0.53
C GLY A 228 -5.76 6.69 1.32
N ARG A 229 -5.88 6.41 2.62
CA ARG A 229 -4.78 6.30 3.56
C ARG A 229 -4.12 4.93 3.50
N TYR A 230 -2.81 4.92 3.59
CA TYR A 230 -1.97 3.74 3.66
C TYR A 230 -0.78 4.05 4.56
N ASP A 231 -0.67 3.35 5.69
CA ASP A 231 0.26 3.74 6.75
C ASP A 231 1.51 2.87 6.82
N ASN A 232 1.51 1.68 6.20
CA ASN A 232 2.47 0.66 6.59
C ASN A 232 3.31 0.12 5.43
N LEU A 233 4.37 0.84 5.05
CA LEU A 233 5.39 0.28 4.14
C LEU A 233 6.08 -0.95 4.74
N ILE A 234 6.31 -0.90 6.06
CA ILE A 234 6.93 -1.97 6.81
C ILE A 234 6.08 -3.25 6.85
N THR A 235 4.73 -3.15 6.83
CA THR A 235 3.90 -4.36 6.88
C THR A 235 4.15 -5.23 5.68
N GLU A 236 4.51 -4.69 4.53
CA GLU A 236 4.78 -5.52 3.35
C GLU A 236 5.98 -6.44 3.53
N VAL A 237 7.04 -5.97 4.20
CA VAL A 237 8.21 -6.80 4.48
C VAL A 237 7.88 -7.83 5.57
N LEU A 238 7.18 -7.41 6.62
CA LEU A 238 6.73 -8.30 7.70
C LEU A 238 5.73 -9.35 7.22
N ASP A 239 4.79 -8.98 6.34
CA ASP A 239 3.77 -9.87 5.81
C ASP A 239 4.38 -10.94 4.90
N ASN A 240 5.42 -10.61 4.12
CA ASN A 240 6.17 -11.63 3.37
C ASN A 240 6.85 -12.65 4.31
N ALA A 241 7.41 -12.20 5.43
CA ALA A 241 7.99 -13.09 6.45
C ALA A 241 6.90 -13.95 7.13
N MET A 242 5.73 -13.35 7.42
CA MET A 242 4.57 -14.06 7.96
C MET A 242 4.02 -15.09 6.97
N ASP A 243 4.03 -14.82 5.66
CA ASP A 243 3.58 -15.77 4.64
C ASP A 243 4.40 -17.06 4.64
N GLU A 244 5.72 -16.98 4.84
CA GLU A 244 6.58 -18.16 5.04
C GLU A 244 6.20 -18.92 6.32
N ALA A 245 5.82 -18.19 7.37
CA ALA A 245 5.42 -18.80 8.63
C ALA A 245 4.06 -19.51 8.54
N VAL A 246 3.07 -18.87 7.91
CA VAL A 246 1.73 -19.46 7.66
C VAL A 246 1.83 -20.66 6.73
N ALA A 247 2.74 -20.62 5.75
CA ALA A 247 3.01 -21.76 4.88
C ALA A 247 3.79 -22.90 5.57
N GLY A 248 4.19 -22.73 6.84
CA GLY A 248 4.88 -23.74 7.64
C GLY A 248 6.37 -23.87 7.33
N PHE A 249 6.96 -22.90 6.65
CA PHE A 249 8.39 -22.90 6.29
C PHE A 249 9.25 -22.06 7.23
N ALA A 250 8.67 -21.05 7.89
CA ALA A 250 9.32 -20.25 8.92
C ALA A 250 8.64 -20.45 10.29
N ASN A 251 9.39 -20.25 11.36
CA ASN A 251 8.87 -20.19 12.72
C ASN A 251 9.51 -19.09 13.57
N ILE A 252 10.54 -18.43 13.05
CA ILE A 252 11.20 -17.29 13.68
C ILE A 252 11.23 -16.15 12.67
N ILE A 253 10.77 -14.99 13.12
CA ILE A 253 10.89 -13.72 12.42
C ILE A 253 11.62 -12.76 13.36
N THR A 254 12.61 -12.03 12.86
CA THR A 254 13.35 -11.04 13.64
C THR A 254 13.09 -9.65 13.07
N ILE A 255 12.72 -8.70 13.92
CA ILE A 255 12.59 -7.28 13.59
C ILE A 255 13.64 -6.51 14.39
N GLN A 256 14.55 -5.85 13.70
CA GLN A 256 15.64 -5.08 14.30
C GLN A 256 15.54 -3.63 13.85
N MET A 257 15.35 -2.71 14.79
CA MET A 257 15.40 -1.27 14.54
C MET A 257 16.77 -0.73 14.94
N HIS A 258 17.47 -0.14 13.98
CA HIS A 258 18.86 0.30 14.14
C HIS A 258 18.95 1.78 14.52
N ALA A 259 20.05 2.17 15.17
CA ALA A 259 20.30 3.55 15.57
C ALA A 259 20.41 4.53 14.38
N ASN A 260 20.69 4.02 13.17
CA ASN A 260 20.73 4.80 11.93
C ASN A 260 19.35 4.92 11.24
N HIS A 261 18.26 4.66 11.96
CA HIS A 261 16.89 4.71 11.46
C HIS A 261 16.55 3.73 10.33
N THR A 262 17.42 2.77 10.05
CA THR A 262 17.07 1.62 9.21
C THR A 262 16.33 0.57 10.01
N ILE A 263 15.60 -0.29 9.30
CA ILE A 263 14.96 -1.46 9.89
C ILE A 263 15.31 -2.71 9.11
N THR A 264 15.66 -3.77 9.84
CA THR A 264 15.83 -5.11 9.29
C THR A 264 14.68 -5.99 9.69
N ILE A 265 14.06 -6.67 8.72
CA ILE A 265 13.13 -7.76 8.98
C ILE A 265 13.67 -9.02 8.34
N SER A 266 13.76 -10.10 9.11
CA SER A 266 14.28 -11.38 8.65
C SER A 266 13.35 -12.53 9.02
N ASP A 267 13.27 -13.55 8.17
CA ASP A 267 12.61 -14.83 8.44
C ASP A 267 13.61 -15.98 8.31
N ASN A 268 13.28 -17.15 8.87
CA ASN A 268 14.06 -18.38 8.69
C ASN A 268 13.43 -19.37 7.69
N GLY A 269 12.64 -18.86 6.75
CA GLY A 269 11.88 -19.62 5.76
C GLY A 269 12.70 -20.11 4.58
N ARG A 270 12.06 -20.23 3.41
CA ARG A 270 12.69 -20.81 2.20
C ARG A 270 13.70 -19.88 1.53
N GLY A 271 13.59 -18.57 1.75
CA GLY A 271 14.35 -17.56 1.04
C GLY A 271 13.73 -17.19 -0.31
N ILE A 272 13.82 -15.91 -0.70
CA ILE A 272 13.37 -15.44 -2.02
C ILE A 272 14.14 -16.19 -3.13
N PRO A 273 13.48 -16.61 -4.23
CA PRO A 273 14.17 -17.27 -5.34
C PRO A 273 15.25 -16.39 -5.98
N VAL A 274 16.47 -16.95 -6.11
CA VAL A 274 17.65 -16.26 -6.66
C VAL A 274 17.99 -16.69 -8.10
N ASP A 275 17.32 -17.73 -8.59
CA ASP A 275 17.53 -18.28 -9.93
C ASP A 275 17.03 -17.31 -11.02
N HIS A 276 17.49 -17.50 -12.25
CA HIS A 276 17.05 -16.69 -13.39
C HIS A 276 15.53 -16.75 -13.60
N HIS A 277 14.93 -15.60 -13.88
CA HIS A 277 13.49 -15.51 -14.10
C HIS A 277 13.12 -16.07 -15.49
N PRO A 278 12.16 -17.01 -15.62
CA PRO A 278 11.83 -17.64 -16.91
C PRO A 278 11.43 -16.66 -18.02
N LYS A 279 10.78 -15.53 -17.66
CA LYS A 279 10.39 -14.47 -18.60
C LYS A 279 11.42 -13.35 -18.76
N PHE A 280 12.40 -13.26 -17.85
CA PHE A 280 13.44 -12.23 -17.88
C PHE A 280 14.78 -12.94 -17.69
N PRO A 281 15.31 -13.61 -18.72
CA PRO A 281 16.46 -14.49 -18.59
C PRO A 281 17.70 -13.78 -18.03
N ASN A 282 17.82 -12.48 -18.28
CA ASN A 282 18.95 -11.65 -17.83
C ASN A 282 18.81 -11.14 -16.38
N LYS A 283 17.72 -11.49 -15.67
CA LYS A 283 17.44 -11.04 -14.31
C LYS A 283 17.20 -12.24 -13.40
N SER A 284 17.65 -12.16 -12.15
CA SER A 284 17.24 -13.11 -11.11
C SER A 284 15.76 -12.89 -10.78
N ALA A 285 15.09 -13.92 -10.29
CA ALA A 285 13.73 -13.81 -9.75
C ALA A 285 13.67 -12.78 -8.61
N LEU A 286 14.71 -12.74 -7.76
CA LEU A 286 14.89 -11.73 -6.72
C LEU A 286 14.88 -10.30 -7.29
N GLU A 287 15.64 -10.04 -8.36
CA GLU A 287 15.67 -8.71 -9.01
C GLU A 287 14.29 -8.34 -9.54
N VAL A 288 13.59 -9.29 -10.18
CA VAL A 288 12.24 -9.07 -10.71
C VAL A 288 11.24 -8.79 -9.60
N ILE A 289 11.32 -9.50 -8.46
CA ILE A 289 10.43 -9.27 -7.30
C ILE A 289 10.63 -7.88 -6.71
N LEU A 290 11.87 -7.40 -6.62
CA LEU A 290 12.20 -6.11 -6.02
C LEU A 290 12.05 -4.92 -6.98
N THR A 291 12.01 -5.14 -8.30
CA THR A 291 11.96 -4.05 -9.29
C THR A 291 10.70 -4.02 -10.16
N GLN A 292 9.87 -5.07 -10.14
CA GLN A 292 8.66 -5.15 -10.97
C GLN A 292 7.41 -5.47 -10.15
N LEU A 293 6.37 -4.66 -10.34
CA LEU A 293 5.06 -4.85 -9.72
C LEU A 293 4.35 -6.10 -10.25
N HIS A 294 3.60 -6.78 -9.38
CA HIS A 294 2.79 -7.97 -9.67
C HIS A 294 3.59 -9.22 -10.08
N SER A 295 4.87 -9.28 -9.70
CA SER A 295 5.76 -10.39 -10.05
C SER A 295 5.70 -11.57 -9.07
N GLY A 296 5.45 -11.30 -7.78
CA GLY A 296 5.50 -12.29 -6.70
C GLY A 296 4.53 -13.47 -6.78
N GLY A 297 3.36 -13.32 -7.43
CA GLY A 297 2.31 -14.35 -7.43
C GLY A 297 2.45 -15.46 -8.49
N LYS A 298 3.54 -15.51 -9.26
CA LYS A 298 3.67 -16.42 -10.43
C LYS A 298 4.82 -17.43 -10.32
N PHE A 299 5.44 -17.57 -9.14
CA PHE A 299 6.56 -18.48 -8.92
C PHE A 299 6.09 -19.88 -8.52
N SER A 300 5.97 -20.77 -9.51
CA SER A 300 5.69 -22.21 -9.45
C SER A 300 4.27 -22.65 -9.02
N ASN A 301 3.81 -23.77 -9.57
CA ASN A 301 2.44 -24.32 -9.45
C ASN A 301 2.04 -24.77 -8.02
N THR A 302 2.93 -24.71 -7.03
CA THR A 302 2.65 -25.26 -5.68
C THR A 302 3.28 -24.50 -4.51
N ALA A 303 4.19 -23.54 -4.70
CA ALA A 303 4.96 -22.95 -3.57
C ALA A 303 4.39 -21.67 -2.95
N TYR A 304 3.54 -20.92 -3.65
CA TYR A 304 3.02 -19.61 -3.20
C TYR A 304 1.48 -19.53 -3.28
N GLN A 305 0.79 -20.57 -2.82
CA GLN A 305 -0.70 -20.55 -2.75
C GLN A 305 -1.23 -19.74 -1.56
N VAL A 306 -0.39 -19.47 -0.56
CA VAL A 306 -0.71 -18.63 0.60
C VAL A 306 0.11 -17.35 0.47
N ALA A 307 -0.57 -16.24 0.19
CA ALA A 307 0.04 -14.91 0.19
C ALA A 307 -0.93 -13.97 0.89
N GLY A 308 -0.62 -13.63 2.13
CA GLY A 308 -1.26 -12.59 2.94
C GLY A 308 -0.79 -11.19 2.56
N GLY A 309 0.37 -11.05 1.89
CA GLY A 309 0.85 -9.77 1.35
C GLY A 309 0.22 -9.31 0.01
N LEU A 310 0.62 -8.12 -0.49
CA LEU A 310 0.08 -7.46 -1.70
C LEU A 310 0.35 -8.15 -3.06
N HIS A 311 0.34 -9.47 -3.15
CA HIS A 311 0.33 -10.18 -4.44
C HIS A 311 1.52 -9.80 -5.36
N GLY A 312 2.71 -9.64 -4.78
CA GLY A 312 3.92 -9.30 -5.53
C GLY A 312 4.09 -7.82 -5.87
N VAL A 313 3.44 -6.93 -5.13
CA VAL A 313 3.61 -5.46 -5.20
C VAL A 313 4.40 -4.92 -4.00
N GLY A 314 4.21 -5.49 -2.81
CA GLY A 314 4.66 -4.90 -1.55
C GLY A 314 6.14 -4.53 -1.49
N VAL A 315 7.02 -5.52 -1.61
CA VAL A 315 8.46 -5.29 -1.43
C VAL A 315 9.10 -4.43 -2.53
N SER A 316 8.53 -4.42 -3.75
CA SER A 316 8.99 -3.50 -4.81
C SER A 316 8.56 -2.05 -4.56
N VAL A 317 7.43 -1.83 -3.88
CA VAL A 317 7.04 -0.50 -3.40
C VAL A 317 7.93 -0.05 -2.25
N VAL A 318 8.30 -0.95 -1.32
CA VAL A 318 9.27 -0.64 -0.26
C VAL A 318 10.60 -0.21 -0.87
N ASN A 319 11.11 -0.94 -1.87
CA ASN A 319 12.30 -0.54 -2.63
C ASN A 319 12.14 0.83 -3.30
N ALA A 320 11.01 1.07 -3.98
CA ALA A 320 10.74 2.34 -4.66
C ALA A 320 10.75 3.55 -3.72
N LEU A 321 10.45 3.33 -2.44
CA LEU A 321 10.31 4.35 -1.40
C LEU A 321 11.49 4.36 -0.41
N SER A 322 12.57 3.65 -0.73
CA SER A 322 13.78 3.59 0.11
C SER A 322 14.96 4.22 -0.63
N ASP A 323 15.73 5.10 0.02
CA ASP A 323 17.01 5.57 -0.52
C ASP A 323 18.08 4.48 -0.42
N HIS A 324 17.91 3.54 0.52
CA HIS A 324 18.71 2.34 0.66
C HIS A 324 17.85 1.12 0.98
N LEU A 325 18.00 0.05 0.22
CA LEU A 325 17.47 -1.27 0.55
C LEU A 325 18.52 -2.35 0.26
N GLU A 326 18.82 -3.20 1.23
CA GLU A 326 19.65 -4.39 1.08
C GLU A 326 18.81 -5.65 1.33
N VAL A 327 18.92 -6.61 0.42
CA VAL A 327 18.35 -7.95 0.61
C VAL A 327 19.46 -8.98 0.75
N LYS A 328 19.30 -9.86 1.74
CA LYS A 328 20.13 -11.04 1.99
C LYS A 328 19.24 -12.27 1.90
N VAL A 329 19.63 -13.25 1.10
CA VAL A 329 18.94 -14.53 1.02
C VAL A 329 19.90 -15.64 1.42
N TYR A 330 19.53 -16.39 2.45
CA TYR A 330 20.25 -17.57 2.89
C TYR A 330 19.57 -18.80 2.28
N LYS A 331 20.24 -19.46 1.33
CA LYS A 331 19.69 -20.62 0.61
C LYS A 331 20.80 -21.58 0.23
N GLU A 332 20.59 -22.86 0.50
CA GLU A 332 21.49 -23.96 0.06
C GLU A 332 22.96 -23.82 0.50
N GLY A 333 23.20 -23.21 1.68
CA GLY A 333 24.56 -22.96 2.19
C GLY A 333 25.24 -21.75 1.58
N LYS A 334 24.50 -20.92 0.82
CA LYS A 334 24.98 -19.67 0.27
C LYS A 334 24.19 -18.49 0.81
N LEU A 335 24.88 -17.38 0.97
CA LEU A 335 24.31 -16.07 1.23
C LEU A 335 24.39 -15.27 -0.06
N TYR A 336 23.22 -14.94 -0.60
CA TYR A 336 23.07 -14.06 -1.74
C TYR A 336 22.77 -12.65 -1.28
N LYS A 337 23.45 -11.65 -1.86
CA LYS A 337 23.27 -10.23 -1.49
C LYS A 337 23.03 -9.36 -2.72
N GLN A 338 22.07 -8.44 -2.59
CA GLN A 338 21.80 -7.41 -3.59
C GLN A 338 21.27 -6.14 -2.93
N SER A 339 21.59 -4.98 -3.50
CA SER A 339 21.23 -3.67 -2.96
C SER A 339 20.47 -2.84 -4.00
N TYR A 340 19.61 -1.97 -3.51
CA TYR A 340 18.70 -1.15 -4.29
C TYR A 340 18.56 0.26 -3.69
N SER A 341 18.09 1.18 -4.53
CA SER A 341 17.74 2.56 -4.14
C SER A 341 16.69 3.10 -5.09
N LYS A 342 15.64 3.71 -4.55
CA LYS A 342 14.56 4.38 -5.29
C LYS A 342 13.97 3.51 -6.40
N GLY A 343 13.87 2.20 -6.15
CA GLY A 343 13.32 1.22 -7.08
C GLY A 343 14.33 0.60 -8.06
N TYR A 344 15.59 1.05 -8.06
CA TYR A 344 16.63 0.62 -8.98
C TYR A 344 17.65 -0.30 -8.32
N LYS A 345 18.17 -1.26 -9.08
CA LYS A 345 19.29 -2.11 -8.67
C LYS A 345 20.59 -1.30 -8.61
N LEU A 346 21.36 -1.45 -7.53
CA LEU A 346 22.67 -0.81 -7.36
C LEU A 346 23.84 -1.73 -7.70
N ASN A 347 23.72 -3.03 -7.43
CA ASN A 347 24.77 -4.01 -7.67
C ASN A 347 24.19 -5.32 -8.22
N ASP A 348 25.02 -6.10 -8.90
CA ASP A 348 24.65 -7.44 -9.32
C ASP A 348 24.57 -8.39 -8.12
N LEU A 349 23.80 -9.46 -8.26
CA LEU A 349 23.61 -10.45 -7.22
C LEU A 349 24.95 -11.14 -6.92
N THR A 350 25.44 -10.94 -5.70
CA THR A 350 26.66 -11.59 -5.21
C THR A 350 26.31 -12.82 -4.38
N SER A 351 27.23 -13.78 -4.27
CA SER A 351 27.04 -14.97 -3.43
C SER A 351 28.31 -15.34 -2.69
N GLU A 352 28.19 -15.72 -1.42
CA GLU A 352 29.27 -16.26 -0.59
C GLU A 352 28.82 -17.52 0.17
N GLU A 353 29.76 -18.40 0.51
CA GLU A 353 29.46 -19.63 1.26
C GLU A 353 29.23 -19.32 2.74
N VAL A 354 28.20 -19.93 3.31
CA VAL A 354 27.79 -19.77 4.72
C VAL A 354 27.34 -21.10 5.31
N ALA A 355 27.16 -21.13 6.64
CA ALA A 355 26.69 -22.35 7.29
C ALA A 355 25.32 -22.79 6.74
N LYS A 356 25.21 -24.07 6.30
CA LYS A 356 23.99 -24.66 5.70
C LYS A 356 22.73 -24.58 6.57
N LYS A 357 22.89 -24.33 7.88
CA LYS A 357 21.78 -24.12 8.81
C LYS A 357 21.08 -22.78 8.64
N LEU A 358 21.77 -21.77 8.07
CA LEU A 358 21.18 -20.46 7.81
C LEU A 358 20.26 -20.56 6.60
N LYS A 359 19.03 -20.06 6.76
CA LYS A 359 17.99 -20.06 5.75
C LYS A 359 17.12 -18.83 5.90
N GLY A 360 16.40 -18.48 4.84
CA GLY A 360 15.38 -17.42 4.84
C GLY A 360 15.84 -16.15 4.15
N THR A 361 15.06 -15.09 4.33
CA THR A 361 15.30 -13.77 3.74
C THR A 361 15.50 -12.74 4.83
N SER A 362 16.38 -11.77 4.60
CA SER A 362 16.54 -10.59 5.43
C SER A 362 16.52 -9.35 4.54
N ILE A 363 15.69 -8.37 4.86
CA ILE A 363 15.57 -7.11 4.16
C ILE A 363 15.85 -6.00 5.16
N ASN A 364 16.91 -5.22 4.90
CA ASN A 364 17.22 -3.99 5.59
C ASN A 364 16.88 -2.82 4.68
N PHE A 365 16.19 -1.80 5.19
CA PHE A 365 15.90 -0.61 4.40
C PHE A 365 15.81 0.66 5.22
N HIS A 366 16.06 1.78 4.55
CA HIS A 366 15.93 3.14 5.04
C HIS A 366 14.89 3.87 4.16
N PRO A 367 13.83 4.46 4.75
CA PRO A 367 12.89 5.29 4.00
C PRO A 367 13.61 6.49 3.38
N ASP A 368 13.32 6.79 2.11
CA ASP A 368 13.98 7.88 1.40
C ASP A 368 13.70 9.25 2.05
N PRO A 369 14.69 9.96 2.62
CA PRO A 369 14.45 11.25 3.28
C PRO A 369 13.97 12.34 2.32
N GLU A 370 14.21 12.22 1.00
CA GLU A 370 13.62 13.14 0.02
C GLU A 370 12.09 12.94 -0.11
N ILE A 371 11.62 11.71 0.13
CA ILE A 371 10.20 11.33 0.05
C ILE A 371 9.50 11.49 1.40
N PHE A 372 10.17 11.14 2.50
CA PHE A 372 9.57 11.10 3.83
C PHE A 372 9.90 12.34 4.68
N GLY A 373 10.93 13.10 4.33
CA GLY A 373 11.51 14.17 5.15
C GLY A 373 12.56 13.63 6.12
N GLU A 374 13.60 14.44 6.39
CA GLU A 374 14.76 14.07 7.23
C GLU A 374 14.40 13.67 8.67
N LYS A 375 13.24 14.11 9.17
CA LYS A 375 12.79 13.82 10.55
C LYS A 375 11.80 12.66 10.65
N ASN A 376 11.39 12.11 9.52
CA ASN A 376 10.37 11.09 9.49
C ASN A 376 11.02 9.70 9.59
N HIS A 377 11.18 9.25 10.83
CA HIS A 377 11.73 7.95 11.15
C HIS A 377 10.66 6.99 11.63
N PHE A 378 10.98 5.70 11.57
CA PHE A 378 10.16 4.67 12.18
C PHE A 378 9.89 4.94 13.66
N ILE A 379 8.64 4.78 14.08
CA ILE A 379 8.21 4.94 15.46
C ILE A 379 8.24 3.55 16.13
N PRO A 380 9.17 3.28 17.08
CA PRO A 380 9.34 1.92 17.61
C PRO A 380 8.08 1.35 18.26
N GLN A 381 7.34 2.17 19.02
CA GLN A 381 6.08 1.75 19.65
C GLN A 381 5.06 1.21 18.63
N LYS A 382 4.89 1.89 17.48
CA LYS A 382 3.93 1.46 16.45
C LYS A 382 4.33 0.12 15.84
N ILE A 383 5.63 -0.10 15.61
CA ILE A 383 6.13 -1.33 15.02
C ILE A 383 6.12 -2.47 16.04
N TYR A 384 6.46 -2.19 17.29
CA TYR A 384 6.38 -3.19 18.36
C TYR A 384 4.94 -3.69 18.56
N GLU A 385 3.95 -2.80 18.59
CA GLU A 385 2.54 -3.21 18.69
C GLU A 385 2.07 -3.99 17.45
N LEU A 386 2.55 -3.62 16.25
CA LEU A 386 2.30 -4.39 15.04
C LEU A 386 2.89 -5.81 15.14
N ALA A 387 4.14 -5.93 15.56
CA ALA A 387 4.83 -7.21 15.76
C ALA A 387 4.10 -8.08 16.79
N LYS A 388 3.76 -7.49 17.93
CA LYS A 388 3.01 -8.13 19.01
C LYS A 388 1.64 -8.62 18.56
N SER A 389 0.90 -7.81 17.80
CA SER A 389 -0.39 -8.19 17.20
C SER A 389 -0.25 -9.40 16.29
N LYS A 390 0.74 -9.41 15.39
CA LYS A 390 1.02 -10.57 14.52
C LYS A 390 1.41 -11.81 15.32
N ALA A 391 2.25 -11.68 16.35
CA ALA A 391 2.65 -12.80 17.19
C ALA A 391 1.46 -13.44 17.94
N TYR A 392 0.48 -12.64 18.39
CA TYR A 392 -0.72 -13.16 19.04
C TYR A 392 -1.68 -13.91 18.11
N LEU A 393 -1.76 -13.48 16.84
CA LEU A 393 -2.70 -14.03 15.88
C LEU A 393 -2.24 -15.37 15.30
N TYR A 394 -0.93 -15.62 15.22
CA TYR A 394 -0.37 -16.78 14.53
C TYR A 394 0.35 -17.74 15.48
N ARG A 395 -0.34 -18.85 15.81
CA ARG A 395 0.22 -19.89 16.67
C ARG A 395 1.46 -20.53 16.04
N GLY A 396 2.54 -20.65 16.83
CA GLY A 396 3.75 -21.36 16.44
C GLY A 396 4.82 -20.49 15.78
N VAL A 397 4.57 -19.18 15.66
CA VAL A 397 5.53 -18.18 15.19
C VAL A 397 6.10 -17.43 16.38
N THR A 398 7.41 -17.29 16.43
CA THR A 398 8.11 -16.40 17.36
C THR A 398 8.55 -15.16 16.59
N ILE A 399 8.17 -13.98 17.07
CA ILE A 399 8.70 -12.70 16.56
C ILE A 399 9.68 -12.16 17.59
N GLU A 400 10.97 -12.16 17.22
CA GLU A 400 12.07 -11.60 17.98
C GLU A 400 12.17 -10.11 17.66
N TRP A 401 12.28 -9.30 18.70
CA TRP A 401 12.33 -7.84 18.62
C TRP A 401 13.63 -7.34 19.21
N GLU A 402 14.30 -6.45 18.48
CA GLU A 402 15.48 -5.70 18.94
C GLU A 402 15.34 -4.25 18.49
N CYS A 403 15.62 -3.31 19.39
CA CYS A 403 15.51 -1.88 19.14
C CYS A 403 16.68 -1.12 19.76
N GLU A 404 17.58 -0.62 18.91
CA GLU A 404 18.69 0.24 19.32
C GLU A 404 18.25 1.70 19.57
N ILE A 405 17.03 2.07 19.17
CA ILE A 405 16.49 3.42 19.34
C ILE A 405 15.93 3.56 20.75
N ILE A 406 16.55 4.42 21.54
CA ILE A 406 16.09 4.72 22.90
C ILE A 406 14.72 5.42 22.82
N THR A 407 13.69 4.77 23.36
CA THR A 407 12.35 5.36 23.48
C THR A 407 12.06 5.80 24.90
N LYS A 408 11.06 6.69 25.06
CA LYS A 408 10.52 7.09 26.37
C LYS A 408 9.39 6.17 26.83
N ASP A 409 8.92 5.29 25.94
CA ASP A 409 7.75 4.44 26.12
C ASP A 409 8.18 3.03 26.58
N ASP A 410 7.25 2.19 27.03
CA ASP A 410 7.49 0.81 27.50
C ASP A 410 7.91 -0.19 26.38
N VAL A 411 8.57 0.29 25.32
CA VAL A 411 9.09 -0.55 24.24
C VAL A 411 10.36 -1.25 24.71
N PRO A 412 10.43 -2.59 24.70
CA PRO A 412 11.65 -3.30 25.02
C PRO A 412 12.79 -2.92 24.06
N SER A 413 13.98 -2.75 24.61
CA SER A 413 15.23 -2.65 23.84
C SER A 413 15.59 -3.97 23.19
#